data_AF-A0A330MQW2-F1
#
_entry.id   AF-A0A330MQW2-F1
#
_cell.length_a   1.000
_cell.length_b   1.000
_cell.length_c   1.000
_cell.angle_alpha   90.00
_cell.angle_beta   90.00
_cell.angle_gamma   90.00
#
_symmetry.space_group_name_H-M   'P 1'
#
loop_
_entity.id
_entity.type
_entity.pdbx_description
1 polymer ?
#
loop_
_entity_poly.entity_id
_entity_poly.type
_entity_poly.pdbx_seq_one_letter_code
_entity_poly.pdbx_strand_id
1 'polypeptide(L)'
;MLHRLILITLFTFVATINGFSQEKTNVSGEWMLEHIAKNGKYESIGALLDFNEDGKVYTRQIPMGTWEFNQAENTIIMNIKEKPESYEIVYLSSTNMQLSVNDEEWYLSKIDREKIEKDNLASGLIGLWEYANDMGDGTRRLIEFKAPDNLTLIEKSKDMQGRSSGMWLFDAELNRLTIIGQIERIRGTNEEVTITDNEVNFVNNKVATTLKKVTRDTVALERLTFKKEDFYDENGDYKYYDDEQKLPWNDSMEMMMKLENVKQLVYSYSTLIEGAVVFEKKTLIANVDSNLDEQTLSIDFIFYGYDRYNLPEDAELPPNEYDEYNDLYPLEDDTYRVVGEENITTPAGSFNCTVVEAAGSFDENIKFWMINDQPGIVAKIIKDEPGKFGHYIIYELQEIK
;
A
#
# COMPACT_ATOMS: atom_id res chain seq x y z
N MET A 1 54.39 29.00 15.01
CA MET A 1 53.36 28.96 16.07
C MET A 1 52.74 30.33 16.19
N LEU A 2 51.52 30.50 15.68
CA LEU A 2 50.75 31.74 15.81
C LEU A 2 49.34 31.31 16.25
N HIS A 3 49.00 31.61 17.51
CA HIS A 3 47.67 31.34 18.05
C HIS A 3 46.66 32.28 17.39
N ARG A 4 45.62 31.72 16.76
CA ARG A 4 44.44 32.48 16.31
C ARG A 4 43.44 32.54 17.48
N LEU A 5 43.20 33.75 17.99
CA LEU A 5 42.07 34.06 18.86
C LEU A 5 40.76 33.88 18.07
N ILE A 6 39.82 33.12 18.62
CA ILE A 6 38.43 33.07 18.16
C ILE A 6 37.68 34.20 18.84
N LEU A 7 37.18 35.15 18.06
CA LEU A 7 36.32 36.24 18.50
C LEU A 7 34.87 35.71 18.52
N ILE A 8 34.32 35.46 19.70
CA ILE A 8 32.88 35.16 19.88
C ILE A 8 32.18 36.50 20.05
N THR A 9 31.44 36.92 19.02
CA THR A 9 30.61 38.13 19.08
C THR A 9 29.26 37.77 19.68
N LEU A 10 29.05 38.17 20.93
CA LEU A 10 27.79 38.04 21.67
C LEU A 10 26.79 39.08 21.12
N PHE A 11 25.78 38.63 20.37
CA PHE A 11 24.69 39.48 19.90
C PHE A 11 23.77 39.81 21.09
N THR A 12 23.78 41.07 21.54
CA THR A 12 22.82 41.58 22.52
C THR A 12 21.61 42.11 21.76
N PHE A 13 20.49 41.38 21.82
CA PHE A 13 19.24 41.77 21.20
C PHE A 13 18.48 42.69 22.15
N VAL A 14 18.30 43.96 21.76
CA VAL A 14 17.49 44.93 22.49
C VAL A 14 16.04 44.70 22.10
N ALA A 15 15.26 44.09 23.00
CA ALA A 15 13.82 43.93 22.84
C ALA A 15 13.13 45.31 22.98
N THR A 16 12.48 45.77 21.91
CA THR A 16 11.54 46.88 21.97
C THR A 16 10.15 46.31 22.20
N ILE A 17 9.55 46.66 23.33
CA ILE A 17 8.24 46.18 23.79
C ILE A 17 7.17 47.10 23.17
N ASN A 18 6.41 46.60 22.21
CA ASN A 18 5.13 47.16 21.76
C ASN A 18 4.33 46.05 21.06
N GLY A 19 3.30 45.49 21.71
CA GLY A 19 2.46 44.47 21.06
C GLY A 19 1.42 43.73 21.91
N PHE A 20 0.66 44.40 22.79
CA PHE A 20 -0.26 43.74 23.74
C PHE A 20 -1.45 42.95 23.11
N SER A 21 -1.69 43.00 21.80
CA SER A 21 -2.64 42.10 21.11
C SER A 21 -2.01 41.25 19.99
N GLN A 22 -0.70 41.35 19.81
CA GLN A 22 0.05 40.69 18.73
C GLN A 22 0.65 39.34 19.17
N GLU A 23 0.65 39.06 20.47
CA GLU A 23 1.31 37.89 21.06
C GLU A 23 0.43 36.63 21.06
N LYS A 24 -0.89 36.73 21.28
CA LYS A 24 -1.80 35.56 21.17
C LYS A 24 -1.86 35.01 19.74
N THR A 25 -1.81 35.89 18.74
CA THR A 25 -1.72 35.52 17.31
C THR A 25 -0.38 34.88 16.95
N ASN A 26 0.66 35.10 17.74
CA ASN A 26 1.97 34.49 17.48
C ASN A 26 2.01 33.03 17.94
N VAL A 27 1.37 32.69 19.07
CA VAL A 27 1.31 31.31 19.61
C VAL A 27 0.35 30.42 18.82
N SER A 28 -0.79 30.95 18.36
CA SER A 28 -1.76 30.15 17.61
C SER A 28 -1.22 29.65 16.26
N GLY A 29 -1.74 28.51 15.82
CA GLY A 29 -1.41 27.87 14.54
C GLY A 29 -0.73 26.51 14.70
N GLU A 30 -0.31 25.97 13.57
CA GLU A 30 0.35 24.66 13.49
C GLU A 30 1.86 24.77 13.73
N TRP A 31 2.36 23.93 14.62
CA TRP A 31 3.76 23.86 15.02
C TRP A 31 4.28 22.43 14.89
N MET A 32 5.49 22.29 14.38
CA MET A 32 6.27 21.07 14.44
C MET A 32 7.07 21.03 15.74
N LEU A 33 6.82 20.04 16.60
CA LEU A 33 7.72 19.70 17.69
C LEU A 33 8.90 18.89 17.12
N GLU A 34 10.04 19.56 16.98
CA GLU A 34 11.23 19.00 16.34
C GLU A 34 12.00 18.07 17.28
N HIS A 35 12.23 18.55 18.51
CA HIS A 35 12.93 17.81 19.54
C HIS A 35 12.55 18.24 20.96
N ILE A 36 12.77 17.33 21.90
CA ILE A 36 12.69 17.55 23.34
C ILE A 36 14.09 17.35 23.94
N ALA A 37 14.57 18.32 24.70
CA ALA A 37 15.80 18.20 25.47
C ALA A 37 15.47 17.87 26.93
N LYS A 38 16.07 16.81 27.47
CA LYS A 38 15.96 16.41 28.88
C LYS A 38 17.30 15.95 29.40
N ASN A 39 17.79 16.55 30.50
CA ASN A 39 19.09 16.22 31.10
C ASN A 39 20.26 16.24 30.09
N GLY A 40 20.24 17.20 29.15
CA GLY A 40 21.26 17.34 28.10
C GLY A 40 21.20 16.31 26.97
N LYS A 41 20.18 15.45 26.93
CA LYS A 41 19.89 14.55 25.80
C LYS A 41 18.77 15.12 24.96
N TYR A 42 18.92 15.03 23.64
CA TYR A 42 17.93 15.45 22.67
C TYR A 42 17.22 14.23 22.08
N GLU A 43 15.90 14.25 22.07
CA GLU A 43 15.05 13.26 21.41
C GLU A 43 14.29 13.95 20.27
N SER A 44 14.45 13.47 19.04
CA SER A 44 13.67 13.98 17.91
C SER A 44 12.28 13.33 17.89
N ILE A 45 11.22 14.15 17.85
CA ILE A 45 9.84 13.68 18.01
C ILE A 45 9.09 13.65 16.69
N GLY A 46 9.15 14.75 15.92
CA GLY A 46 8.42 14.93 14.67
C GLY A 46 6.90 14.84 14.88
N ALA A 47 6.36 15.68 15.75
CA ALA A 47 4.91 15.74 16.05
C ALA A 47 4.32 17.09 15.67
N LEU A 48 3.08 17.09 15.18
CA LEU A 48 2.33 18.32 14.91
C LEU A 48 1.45 18.68 16.10
N LEU A 49 1.55 19.93 16.53
CA LEU A 49 0.71 20.56 17.54
C LEU A 49 0.02 21.76 16.90
N ASP A 50 -1.31 21.73 16.80
CA ASP A 50 -2.11 22.87 16.35
C ASP A 50 -2.75 23.55 17.55
N PHE A 51 -2.24 24.74 17.90
CA PHE A 51 -2.83 25.63 18.89
C PHE A 51 -3.93 26.45 18.22
N ASN A 52 -5.12 25.85 18.10
CA ASN A 52 -6.22 26.46 17.37
C ASN A 52 -6.78 27.68 18.12
N GLU A 53 -7.22 28.70 17.38
CA GLU A 53 -7.77 29.94 17.96
C GLU A 53 -9.01 29.72 18.85
N ASP A 54 -9.73 28.61 18.65
CA ASP A 54 -10.86 28.20 19.49
C ASP A 54 -10.47 27.67 20.88
N GLY A 55 -9.17 27.63 21.19
CA GLY A 55 -8.63 27.15 22.45
C GLY A 55 -8.52 25.63 22.53
N LYS A 56 -8.65 24.89 21.41
CA LYS A 56 -8.35 23.46 21.35
C LYS A 56 -6.95 23.20 20.82
N VAL A 57 -6.33 22.15 21.34
CA VAL A 57 -5.06 21.64 20.80
C VAL A 57 -5.34 20.38 19.99
N TYR A 58 -4.89 20.36 18.73
CA TYR A 58 -5.02 19.18 17.86
C TYR A 58 -3.64 18.56 17.60
N THR A 59 -3.65 17.25 17.41
CA THR A 59 -2.52 16.53 16.80
C THR A 59 -3.06 15.75 15.61
N ARG A 60 -2.51 15.99 14.41
CA ARG A 60 -2.99 15.34 13.18
C ARG A 60 -4.51 15.46 13.00
N GLN A 61 -5.07 16.65 13.23
CA GLN A 61 -6.51 16.94 13.19
C GLN A 61 -7.38 16.23 14.24
N ILE A 62 -6.77 15.48 15.17
CA ILE A 62 -7.49 14.84 16.28
C ILE A 62 -7.40 15.77 17.50
N PRO A 63 -8.54 16.21 18.09
CA PRO A 63 -8.53 17.05 19.27
C PRO A 63 -7.94 16.27 20.45
N MET A 64 -6.86 16.79 21.04
CA MET A 64 -6.18 16.19 22.19
C MET A 64 -6.60 16.82 23.52
N GLY A 65 -7.13 18.04 23.48
CA GLY A 65 -7.49 18.78 24.68
C GLY A 65 -7.73 20.26 24.40
N THR A 66 -7.56 21.08 25.43
CA THR A 66 -7.65 22.53 25.35
C THR A 66 -6.31 23.19 25.67
N TRP A 67 -6.12 24.42 25.22
CA TRP A 67 -4.98 25.25 25.60
C TRP A 67 -5.42 26.69 25.90
N GLU A 68 -4.67 27.35 26.75
CA GLU A 68 -4.81 28.76 27.06
C GLU A 68 -3.43 29.43 27.12
N PHE A 69 -3.32 30.64 26.59
CA PHE A 69 -2.12 31.46 26.73
C PHE A 69 -2.31 32.46 27.87
N ASN A 70 -1.52 32.31 28.93
CA ASN A 70 -1.44 33.27 30.03
C ASN A 70 -0.31 34.26 29.75
N GLN A 71 -0.69 35.42 29.21
CA GLN A 71 0.27 36.47 28.86
C GLN A 71 1.00 37.06 30.07
N ALA A 72 0.36 37.13 31.24
CA ALA A 72 0.96 37.74 32.43
C ALA A 72 2.15 36.91 32.96
N GLU A 73 2.05 35.59 32.81
CA GLU A 73 3.07 34.64 33.24
C GLU A 73 3.95 34.16 32.08
N ASN A 74 3.64 34.55 30.85
CA ASN A 74 4.26 34.06 29.61
C ASN A 74 4.25 32.52 29.54
N THR A 75 3.09 31.91 29.83
CA THR A 75 2.91 30.45 29.87
C THR A 75 1.81 29.99 28.93
N ILE A 76 1.93 28.77 28.42
CA ILE A 76 0.86 28.01 27.78
C ILE A 76 0.36 26.96 28.77
N ILE A 77 -0.93 26.97 29.08
CA ILE A 77 -1.57 25.94 29.89
C ILE A 77 -2.24 24.97 28.93
N MET A 78 -1.71 23.74 28.83
CA MET A 78 -2.33 22.68 28.04
C MET A 78 -3.08 21.73 28.97
N ASN A 79 -4.33 21.41 28.64
CA ASN A 79 -5.13 20.43 29.36
C ASN A 79 -5.42 19.24 28.43
N ILE A 80 -4.58 18.22 28.53
CA ILE A 80 -4.69 16.97 27.77
C ILE A 80 -5.16 15.88 28.74
N LYS A 81 -6.26 15.19 28.43
CA LYS A 81 -6.85 14.14 29.28
C LYS A 81 -7.10 14.59 30.74
N GLU A 82 -7.66 15.79 30.92
CA GLU A 82 -8.02 16.36 32.23
C GLU A 82 -6.84 16.59 33.18
N LYS A 83 -5.62 16.72 32.62
CA LYS A 83 -4.41 17.05 33.37
C LYS A 83 -3.86 18.37 32.84
N PRO A 84 -4.18 19.51 33.48
CA PRO A 84 -3.60 20.79 33.11
C PRO A 84 -2.12 20.81 33.48
N GLU A 85 -1.28 21.19 32.53
CA GLU A 85 0.15 21.35 32.68
C GLU A 85 0.57 22.70 32.11
N SER A 86 1.44 23.41 32.83
CA SER A 86 1.89 24.76 32.48
C SER A 86 3.27 24.69 31.85
N TYR A 87 3.40 25.30 30.68
CA TYR A 87 4.60 25.36 29.87
C TYR A 87 5.09 26.81 29.83
N GLU A 88 6.27 27.08 30.36
CA GLU A 88 6.89 28.39 30.28
C GLU A 88 7.38 28.65 28.86
N ILE A 89 7.03 29.79 28.27
CA ILE A 89 7.55 30.19 26.96
C ILE A 89 8.93 30.82 27.17
N VAL A 90 9.98 30.06 26.92
CA VAL A 90 11.38 30.54 27.01
C VAL A 90 11.71 31.46 25.84
N TYR A 91 11.16 31.15 24.66
CA TYR A 91 11.37 31.93 23.43
C TYR A 91 10.15 31.84 22.52
N LEU A 92 9.77 32.95 21.89
CA LEU A 92 8.70 32.99 20.89
C LEU A 92 9.02 34.01 19.79
N SER A 93 8.83 33.58 18.55
CA SER A 93 8.91 34.38 17.34
C SER A 93 7.80 33.96 16.38
N SER A 94 7.73 34.58 15.19
CA SER A 94 6.76 34.18 14.16
C SER A 94 7.04 32.79 13.57
N THR A 95 8.23 32.22 13.75
CA THR A 95 8.65 30.95 13.14
C THR A 95 9.15 29.91 14.13
N ASN A 96 9.48 30.29 15.36
CA ASN A 96 10.09 29.40 16.35
C ASN A 96 9.51 29.68 17.73
N MET A 97 9.32 28.61 18.51
CA MET A 97 8.86 28.64 19.89
C MET A 97 9.64 27.63 20.72
N GLN A 98 10.07 28.03 21.91
CA GLN A 98 10.70 27.16 22.90
C GLN A 98 9.85 27.16 24.17
N LEU A 99 9.47 25.97 24.63
CA LEU A 99 8.71 25.77 25.85
C LEU A 99 9.56 25.04 26.90
N SER A 100 9.37 25.36 28.18
CA SER A 100 9.97 24.61 29.29
C SER A 100 8.88 24.04 30.20
N VAL A 101 9.03 22.77 30.57
CA VAL A 101 8.11 22.05 31.46
C VAL A 101 8.85 20.92 32.18
N ASN A 102 8.74 20.80 33.51
CA ASN A 102 9.24 19.63 34.26
C ASN A 102 10.67 19.14 33.89
N ASP A 103 11.64 20.06 33.82
CA ASP A 103 13.03 19.84 33.41
C ASP A 103 13.23 19.39 31.94
N GLU A 104 12.21 19.58 31.10
CA GLU A 104 12.23 19.38 29.66
C GLU A 104 12.16 20.72 28.93
N GLU A 105 12.84 20.80 27.79
CA GLU A 105 12.74 21.92 26.86
C GLU A 105 12.24 21.41 25.51
N TRP A 106 11.14 21.97 25.03
CA TRP A 106 10.51 21.62 23.77
C TRP A 106 10.82 22.68 22.73
N TYR A 107 11.27 22.26 21.55
CA TYR A 107 11.66 23.15 20.47
C TYR A 107 10.72 22.96 19.29
N LEU A 108 10.03 24.05 18.93
CA LEU A 108 8.98 24.04 17.93
C LEU A 108 9.25 25.04 16.80
N SER A 109 8.96 24.63 15.57
CA SER A 109 8.96 25.50 14.39
C SER A 109 7.56 25.64 13.81
N LYS A 110 7.21 26.86 13.38
CA LYS A 110 5.88 27.16 12.86
C LYS A 110 5.76 26.58 11.44
N ILE A 111 4.65 25.90 11.18
CA ILE A 111 4.37 25.30 9.88
C ILE A 111 3.93 26.39 8.90
N ASP A 112 4.68 26.52 7.79
CA ASP A 112 4.32 27.33 6.64
C ASP A 112 3.79 26.43 5.53
N ARG A 113 2.46 26.34 5.41
CA ARG A 113 1.78 25.44 4.45
C ARG A 113 2.08 25.79 2.99
N GLU A 114 2.18 27.08 2.67
CA GLU A 114 2.46 27.52 1.30
C GLU A 114 3.89 27.16 0.90
N LYS A 115 4.85 27.37 1.82
CA LYS A 115 6.24 26.94 1.61
C LYS A 115 6.33 25.43 1.45
N ILE A 116 5.69 24.66 2.34
CA ILE A 116 5.70 23.20 2.29
C ILE A 116 5.16 22.68 0.96
N GLU A 117 3.99 23.18 0.52
CA GLU A 117 3.40 22.74 -0.75
C GLU A 117 4.36 23.03 -1.91
N LYS A 118 4.94 24.23 -1.96
CA LYS A 118 5.90 24.62 -2.99
C LYS A 118 7.15 23.73 -2.99
N ASP A 119 7.74 23.50 -1.83
CA ASP A 119 8.97 22.71 -1.70
C ASP A 119 8.70 21.23 -2.01
N ASN A 120 7.57 20.69 -1.56
CA ASN A 120 7.13 19.33 -1.86
C ASN A 120 6.87 19.14 -3.36
N LEU A 121 6.22 20.08 -4.04
CA LEU A 121 6.02 20.05 -5.49
C LEU A 121 7.33 20.09 -6.27
N ALA A 122 8.33 20.84 -5.79
CA ALA A 122 9.64 20.98 -6.42
C ALA A 122 10.64 19.87 -6.05
N SER A 123 10.34 19.04 -5.04
CA SER A 123 11.27 18.06 -4.48
C SER A 123 11.65 16.92 -5.43
N GLY A 124 10.78 16.56 -6.36
CA GLY A 124 10.90 15.32 -7.14
C GLY A 124 10.48 14.05 -6.40
N LEU A 125 10.06 14.13 -5.13
CA LEU A 125 9.59 13.00 -4.32
C LEU A 125 8.19 12.50 -4.70
N ILE A 126 7.37 13.34 -5.35
CA ILE A 126 5.99 12.96 -5.67
C ILE A 126 5.96 11.72 -6.56
N GLY A 127 5.20 10.72 -6.13
CA GLY A 127 5.09 9.45 -6.81
C GLY A 127 5.12 8.26 -5.87
N LEU A 128 5.17 7.07 -6.48
CA LEU A 128 5.23 5.80 -5.80
C LEU A 128 6.68 5.27 -5.83
N TRP A 129 7.13 4.78 -4.69
CA TRP A 129 8.47 4.27 -4.50
C TRP A 129 8.45 2.97 -3.72
N GLU A 130 9.45 2.13 -3.89
CA GLU A 130 9.62 0.84 -3.22
C GLU A 130 10.94 0.80 -2.47
N TYR A 131 10.94 0.19 -1.28
CA TYR A 131 12.19 -0.02 -0.56
C TYR A 131 13.12 -0.93 -1.36
N ALA A 132 14.35 -0.46 -1.62
CA ALA A 132 15.32 -1.22 -2.40
C ALA A 132 15.88 -2.44 -1.67
N ASN A 133 15.85 -2.42 -0.33
CA ASN A 133 16.42 -3.46 0.51
C ASN A 133 15.31 -4.39 1.01
N ASP A 134 15.38 -5.66 0.60
CA ASP A 134 14.58 -6.72 1.20
C ASP A 134 15.01 -6.89 2.67
N MET A 135 14.01 -6.94 3.55
CA MET A 135 14.21 -7.16 4.98
C MET A 135 14.35 -8.63 5.33
N GLY A 136 14.25 -9.52 4.34
CA GLY A 136 14.28 -10.97 4.52
C GLY A 136 12.98 -11.51 5.13
N ASP A 137 11.95 -10.68 5.25
CA ASP A 137 10.63 -11.05 5.76
C ASP A 137 9.61 -11.30 4.63
N GLY A 138 10.05 -11.21 3.38
CA GLY A 138 9.19 -11.39 2.20
C GLY A 138 8.08 -10.34 2.08
N THR A 139 8.17 -9.22 2.82
CA THR A 139 7.17 -8.15 2.79
C THR A 139 7.64 -7.04 1.85
N ARG A 140 6.88 -6.84 0.78
CA ARG A 140 7.07 -5.74 -0.15
C ARG A 140 6.53 -4.45 0.44
N ARG A 141 7.29 -3.36 0.34
CA ARG A 141 6.95 -2.07 0.97
C ARG A 141 7.00 -0.96 -0.06
N LEU A 142 5.85 -0.32 -0.26
CA LEU A 142 5.67 0.78 -1.18
C LEU A 142 5.29 2.03 -0.42
N ILE A 143 5.87 3.16 -0.78
CA ILE A 143 5.60 4.46 -0.19
C ILE A 143 5.19 5.44 -1.27
N GLU A 144 4.09 6.12 -1.04
CA GLU A 144 3.53 7.11 -1.95
C GLU A 144 3.57 8.49 -1.32
N PHE A 145 4.31 9.41 -1.94
CA PHE A 145 4.32 10.82 -1.60
C PHE A 145 3.33 11.56 -2.51
N LYS A 146 2.34 12.22 -1.92
CA LYS A 146 1.35 13.05 -2.60
C LYS A 146 1.45 14.48 -2.11
N ALA A 147 1.31 15.43 -3.03
CA ALA A 147 1.06 16.82 -2.68
C ALA A 147 -0.31 16.98 -1.98
N PRO A 148 -0.48 17.98 -1.11
CA PRO A 148 0.57 18.89 -0.66
C PRO A 148 1.58 18.22 0.26
N ASP A 149 1.18 17.26 1.10
CA ASP A 149 2.02 16.66 2.15
C ASP A 149 1.56 15.27 2.60
N ASN A 150 0.71 14.59 1.83
CA ASN A 150 0.16 13.28 2.22
C ASN A 150 1.13 12.15 1.92
N LEU A 151 1.28 11.23 2.86
CA LEU A 151 2.13 10.04 2.75
C LEU A 151 1.31 8.78 2.96
N THR A 152 1.51 7.77 2.12
CA THR A 152 0.92 6.43 2.32
C THR A 152 2.01 5.38 2.23
N LEU A 153 2.14 4.54 3.25
CA LEU A 153 2.91 3.30 3.21
C LEU A 153 1.95 2.13 2.97
N ILE A 154 2.28 1.27 2.02
CA ILE A 154 1.60 0.02 1.73
C ILE A 154 2.59 -1.11 1.99
N GLU A 155 2.23 -2.05 2.85
CA GLU A 155 3.03 -3.23 3.16
C GLU A 155 2.24 -4.46 2.71
N LYS A 156 2.81 -5.23 1.78
CA LYS A 156 2.19 -6.45 1.24
C LYS A 156 3.06 -7.64 1.59
N SER A 157 2.51 -8.57 2.35
CA SER A 157 3.04 -9.92 2.52
C SER A 157 2.14 -10.91 1.79
N LYS A 158 2.50 -12.20 1.84
CA LYS A 158 1.77 -13.28 1.15
C LYS A 158 0.26 -13.25 1.46
N ASP A 159 -0.09 -13.11 2.73
CA ASP A 159 -1.47 -13.31 3.21
C ASP A 159 -2.13 -12.03 3.73
N MET A 160 -1.40 -10.90 3.75
CA MET A 160 -1.90 -9.67 4.36
C MET A 160 -1.42 -8.43 3.60
N GLN A 161 -2.28 -7.41 3.59
CA GLN A 161 -1.87 -6.07 3.20
C GLN A 161 -2.20 -5.06 4.31
N GLY A 162 -1.20 -4.30 4.72
CA GLY A 162 -1.32 -3.17 5.62
C GLY A 162 -1.26 -1.85 4.87
N ARG A 163 -1.92 -0.81 5.41
CA ARG A 163 -1.70 0.57 5.00
C ARG A 163 -1.54 1.45 6.22
N SER A 164 -0.54 2.33 6.15
CA SER A 164 -0.31 3.38 7.14
C SER A 164 -0.28 4.72 6.43
N SER A 165 -0.92 5.71 7.03
CA SER A 165 -0.93 7.08 6.51
C SER A 165 -0.11 8.00 7.39
N GLY A 166 0.41 9.06 6.77
CA GLY A 166 1.17 10.08 7.45
C GLY A 166 1.26 11.35 6.62
N MET A 167 2.13 12.24 7.06
CA MET A 167 2.49 13.45 6.36
C MET A 167 3.99 13.47 6.08
N TRP A 168 4.39 14.21 5.06
CA TRP A 168 5.79 14.41 4.72
C TRP A 168 6.06 15.88 4.39
N LEU A 169 7.23 16.36 4.83
CA LEU A 169 7.68 17.73 4.63
C LEU A 169 9.10 17.69 4.09
N PHE A 170 9.33 18.26 2.91
CA PHE A 170 10.66 18.43 2.36
C PHE A 170 11.14 19.87 2.57
N ASP A 171 12.30 20.01 3.21
CA ASP A 171 13.01 21.27 3.31
C ASP A 171 14.12 21.30 2.27
N ALA A 172 13.93 22.10 1.22
CA ALA A 172 14.89 22.21 0.14
C ALA A 172 16.18 22.95 0.53
N GLU A 173 16.14 23.83 1.53
CA GLU A 173 17.32 24.59 1.98
C GLU A 173 18.26 23.71 2.80
N LEU A 174 17.69 22.87 3.66
CA LEU A 174 18.43 21.93 4.50
C LEU A 174 18.61 20.54 3.86
N ASN A 175 17.93 20.29 2.74
CA ASN A 175 17.89 19.01 2.06
C ASN A 175 17.48 17.86 3.00
N ARG A 176 16.34 18.07 3.66
CA ARG A 176 15.85 17.26 4.77
C ARG A 176 14.40 16.83 4.51
N LEU A 177 14.08 15.60 4.85
CA LEU A 177 12.73 15.03 4.72
C LEU A 177 12.20 14.66 6.11
N THR A 178 11.12 15.28 6.54
CA THR A 178 10.46 14.96 7.80
C THR A 178 9.22 14.12 7.54
N ILE A 179 9.11 12.97 8.21
CA ILE A 179 7.96 12.06 8.07
C ILE A 179 7.21 11.96 9.40
N ILE A 180 5.91 12.24 9.34
CA ILE A 180 5.01 12.30 10.49
C ILE A 180 3.94 11.23 10.31
N GLY A 181 4.07 10.10 10.98
CA GLY A 181 3.11 9.01 10.83
C GLY A 181 3.44 7.82 11.71
N GLN A 182 2.64 6.77 11.61
CA GLN A 182 3.00 5.43 12.12
C GLN A 182 3.68 4.65 10.99
N ILE A 183 4.81 5.18 10.55
CA ILE A 183 5.64 4.59 9.49
C ILE A 183 6.99 4.34 10.12
N GLU A 184 7.08 3.18 10.78
CA GLU A 184 8.26 2.79 11.53
C GLU A 184 9.51 2.82 10.63
N ARG A 185 10.67 3.19 11.22
CA ARG A 185 12.02 3.35 10.61
C ARG A 185 12.35 4.65 9.92
N ILE A 186 11.42 5.24 9.18
CA ILE A 186 11.68 6.50 8.46
C ILE A 186 10.94 7.68 9.09
N ARG A 187 10.19 7.43 10.16
CA ARG A 187 9.56 8.46 10.99
C ARG A 187 10.60 9.46 11.50
N GLY A 188 10.17 10.71 11.60
CA GLY A 188 10.99 11.81 12.08
C GLY A 188 11.83 12.41 10.96
N THR A 189 12.96 12.99 11.35
CA THR A 189 13.85 13.71 10.45
C THR A 189 14.78 12.76 9.71
N ASN A 190 14.76 12.84 8.38
CA ASN A 190 15.66 12.13 7.48
C ASN A 190 16.62 13.14 6.84
N GLU A 191 17.91 12.87 6.95
CA GLU A 191 18.99 13.75 6.51
C GLU A 191 19.70 13.17 5.28
N GLU A 192 20.61 13.95 4.69
CA GLU A 192 21.39 13.55 3.51
C GLU A 192 20.51 13.11 2.33
N VAL A 193 19.35 13.76 2.16
CA VAL A 193 18.34 13.36 1.17
C VAL A 193 18.90 13.58 -0.24
N THR A 194 18.96 12.54 -1.05
CA THR A 194 19.38 12.64 -2.45
C THR A 194 18.28 12.07 -3.32
N ILE A 195 17.74 12.90 -4.23
CA ILE A 195 16.60 12.55 -5.08
C ILE A 195 17.05 12.57 -6.53
N THR A 196 16.71 11.51 -7.24
CA THR A 196 16.89 11.37 -8.69
C THR A 196 15.57 10.95 -9.33
N ASP A 197 15.52 10.86 -10.65
CA ASP A 197 14.32 10.42 -11.37
C ASP A 197 13.86 9.02 -10.97
N ASN A 198 14.78 8.15 -10.52
CA ASN A 198 14.52 6.74 -10.26
C ASN A 198 14.79 6.29 -8.82
N GLU A 199 15.48 7.08 -8.02
CA GLU A 199 15.85 6.70 -6.65
C GLU A 199 15.81 7.89 -5.68
N VAL A 200 15.46 7.60 -4.43
CA VAL A 200 15.57 8.49 -3.28
C VAL A 200 16.45 7.81 -2.24
N ASN A 201 17.47 8.50 -1.74
CA ASN A 201 18.34 8.04 -0.68
C ASN A 201 18.25 9.00 0.50
N PHE A 202 18.24 8.51 1.73
CA PHE A 202 18.31 9.34 2.94
C PHE A 202 18.80 8.53 4.14
N VAL A 203 19.20 9.24 5.19
CA VAL A 203 19.66 8.65 6.46
C VAL A 203 18.71 9.02 7.58
N ASN A 204 18.20 8.02 8.29
CA ASN A 204 17.40 8.18 9.51
C ASN A 204 18.11 7.44 10.66
N ASN A 205 18.42 8.13 11.76
CA ASN A 205 19.04 7.50 12.93
C ASN A 205 20.29 6.63 12.59
N LYS A 206 21.13 7.11 11.67
CA LYS A 206 22.33 6.43 11.13
C LYS A 206 22.05 5.18 10.28
N VAL A 207 20.80 4.96 9.88
CA VAL A 207 20.40 3.90 8.95
C VAL A 207 20.12 4.54 7.60
N ALA A 208 20.89 4.14 6.59
CA ALA A 208 20.66 4.54 5.20
C ALA A 208 19.47 3.77 4.63
N THR A 209 18.57 4.49 3.96
CA THR A 209 17.41 3.94 3.26
C THR A 209 17.46 4.38 1.81
N THR A 210 17.17 3.44 0.91
CA THR A 210 17.03 3.68 -0.52
C THR A 210 15.64 3.27 -0.96
N LEU A 211 14.97 4.17 -1.68
CA LEU A 211 13.69 3.93 -2.33
C LEU A 211 13.89 3.99 -3.85
N LYS A 212 13.30 3.05 -4.58
CA LYS A 212 13.30 2.99 -6.05
C LYS A 212 11.94 3.37 -6.59
N LYS A 213 11.91 4.14 -7.67
CA LYS A 213 10.65 4.59 -8.26
C LYS A 213 9.90 3.40 -8.86
N VAL A 214 8.59 3.38 -8.62
CA VAL A 214 7.70 2.36 -9.16
C VAL A 214 6.71 3.00 -10.11
N THR A 215 6.62 2.44 -11.30
CA THR A 215 5.59 2.80 -12.28
C THR A 215 4.33 2.01 -11.97
N ARG A 216 3.19 2.71 -11.99
CA ARG A 216 1.88 2.05 -11.88
C ARG A 216 1.59 1.26 -13.14
N ASP A 217 0.92 0.14 -12.98
CA ASP A 217 0.35 -0.57 -14.12
C ASP A 217 -0.76 0.30 -14.73
N THR A 218 -0.76 0.38 -16.07
CA THR A 218 -1.78 1.10 -16.84
C THR A 218 -2.95 0.21 -17.26
N VAL A 219 -2.91 -1.07 -16.87
CA VAL A 219 -3.95 -2.05 -17.18
C VAL A 219 -5.24 -1.63 -16.45
N ALA A 220 -6.33 -1.51 -17.21
CA ALA A 220 -7.65 -1.27 -16.63
C ALA A 220 -8.00 -2.44 -15.69
N LEU A 221 -8.21 -2.13 -14.41
CA LEU A 221 -8.68 -3.10 -13.43
C LEU A 221 -10.14 -3.43 -13.72
N GLU A 222 -10.42 -4.70 -14.02
CA GLU A 222 -11.77 -5.20 -14.25
C GLU A 222 -12.32 -5.74 -12.94
N ARG A 223 -12.98 -4.88 -12.16
CA ARG A 223 -13.62 -5.27 -10.91
C ARG A 223 -14.89 -6.06 -11.17
N LEU A 224 -15.00 -7.20 -10.51
CA LEU A 224 -16.17 -8.07 -10.61
C LEU A 224 -17.20 -7.59 -9.58
N THR A 225 -18.33 -7.08 -10.07
CA THR A 225 -19.31 -6.33 -9.26
C THR A 225 -20.63 -7.06 -9.03
N PHE A 226 -20.76 -8.27 -9.56
CA PHE A 226 -21.91 -9.13 -9.27
C PHE A 226 -21.86 -9.60 -7.81
N LYS A 227 -23.01 -10.06 -7.32
CA LYS A 227 -23.14 -10.58 -5.96
C LYS A 227 -23.69 -12.00 -5.99
N LYS A 228 -23.51 -12.73 -4.89
CA LYS A 228 -24.08 -14.07 -4.73
C LYS A 228 -25.59 -14.10 -4.96
N GLU A 229 -26.33 -13.07 -4.54
CA GLU A 229 -27.78 -12.99 -4.76
C GLU A 229 -28.17 -12.91 -6.25
N ASP A 230 -27.26 -12.47 -7.12
CA ASP A 230 -27.54 -12.38 -8.56
C ASP A 230 -27.69 -13.77 -9.21
N PHE A 231 -27.29 -14.84 -8.52
CA PHE A 231 -27.38 -16.25 -8.97
C PHE A 231 -28.70 -16.94 -8.57
N TYR A 232 -29.47 -16.31 -7.67
CA TYR A 232 -30.72 -16.87 -7.17
C TYR A 232 -31.93 -16.06 -7.67
N ASP A 233 -33.10 -16.67 -7.62
CA ASP A 233 -34.38 -16.02 -7.90
C ASP A 233 -34.99 -15.41 -6.62
N GLU A 234 -36.21 -14.87 -6.72
CA GLU A 234 -36.92 -14.25 -5.58
C GLU A 234 -37.26 -15.23 -4.45
N ASN A 235 -37.29 -16.54 -4.73
CA ASN A 235 -37.53 -17.61 -3.75
C ASN A 235 -36.24 -18.10 -3.09
N GLY A 236 -35.08 -17.66 -3.58
CA GLY A 236 -33.77 -18.14 -3.16
C GLY A 236 -33.33 -19.42 -3.87
N ASP A 237 -34.00 -19.80 -4.95
CA ASP A 237 -33.62 -20.95 -5.78
C ASP A 237 -32.58 -20.53 -6.81
N TYR A 238 -31.57 -21.36 -7.04
CA TYR A 238 -30.55 -21.09 -8.06
C TYR A 238 -31.22 -21.09 -9.44
N LYS A 239 -30.92 -20.08 -10.28
CA LYS A 239 -31.67 -19.87 -11.53
C LYS A 239 -30.91 -20.22 -12.81
N TYR A 240 -29.68 -20.74 -12.68
CA TYR A 240 -28.80 -21.04 -13.81
C TYR A 240 -28.48 -22.54 -13.94
N TYR A 241 -29.39 -23.42 -13.49
CA TYR A 241 -29.20 -24.88 -13.62
C TYR A 241 -28.95 -25.34 -15.07
N ASP A 242 -29.55 -24.68 -16.06
CA ASP A 242 -29.39 -25.03 -17.47
C ASP A 242 -28.09 -24.48 -18.09
N ASP A 243 -27.28 -23.70 -17.37
CA ASP A 243 -26.05 -23.10 -17.89
C ASP A 243 -24.92 -24.11 -18.08
N GLU A 244 -24.98 -25.27 -17.41
CA GLU A 244 -24.06 -26.39 -17.63
C GLU A 244 -24.04 -26.82 -19.10
N GLN A 245 -25.21 -26.86 -19.75
CA GLN A 245 -25.34 -27.22 -21.17
C GLN A 245 -24.74 -26.16 -22.11
N LYS A 246 -24.46 -24.96 -21.61
CA LYS A 246 -23.85 -23.85 -22.37
C LYS A 246 -22.34 -23.83 -22.25
N LEU A 247 -21.75 -24.59 -21.33
CA LEU A 247 -20.30 -24.68 -21.21
C LEU A 247 -19.71 -25.29 -22.49
N PRO A 248 -18.52 -24.83 -22.91
CA PRO A 248 -17.87 -25.33 -24.12
C PRO A 248 -17.28 -26.74 -23.92
N TRP A 249 -17.18 -27.24 -22.69
CA TRP A 249 -16.36 -28.40 -22.33
C TRP A 249 -17.21 -29.52 -21.70
N ASN A 250 -18.09 -30.12 -22.50
CA ASN A 250 -19.05 -31.14 -22.03
C ASN A 250 -18.69 -32.56 -22.48
N ASP A 251 -17.57 -32.74 -23.20
CA ASP A 251 -17.08 -34.04 -23.68
C ASP A 251 -15.66 -34.30 -23.12
N SER A 252 -15.59 -35.16 -22.11
CA SER A 252 -14.33 -35.52 -21.45
C SER A 252 -13.37 -36.26 -22.37
N MET A 253 -13.87 -37.02 -23.36
CA MET A 253 -13.04 -37.70 -24.35
C MET A 253 -12.43 -36.70 -25.32
N GLU A 254 -13.20 -35.72 -25.78
CA GLU A 254 -12.67 -34.62 -26.61
C GLU A 254 -11.58 -33.85 -25.87
N MET A 255 -11.82 -33.54 -24.58
CA MET A 255 -10.83 -32.87 -23.74
C MET A 255 -9.53 -33.68 -23.63
N MET A 256 -9.61 -34.97 -23.30
CA MET A 256 -8.43 -35.86 -23.26
C MET A 256 -7.68 -35.90 -24.59
N MET A 257 -8.39 -36.07 -25.72
CA MET A 257 -7.77 -36.12 -27.05
C MET A 257 -7.06 -34.81 -27.41
N LYS A 258 -7.63 -33.66 -27.02
CA LYS A 258 -7.02 -32.34 -27.26
C LYS A 258 -5.78 -32.11 -26.41
N LEU A 259 -5.79 -32.61 -25.18
CA LEU A 259 -4.70 -32.43 -24.21
C LEU A 259 -3.59 -33.50 -24.32
N GLU A 260 -3.79 -34.60 -25.05
CA GLU A 260 -2.78 -35.67 -25.23
C GLU A 260 -1.39 -35.12 -25.65
N ASN A 261 -1.40 -34.12 -26.53
CA ASN A 261 -0.19 -33.51 -27.08
C ASN A 261 0.27 -32.26 -26.31
N VAL A 262 -0.48 -31.82 -25.31
CA VAL A 262 -0.09 -30.73 -24.42
C VAL A 262 0.66 -31.34 -23.25
N LYS A 263 1.91 -30.91 -23.05
CA LYS A 263 2.75 -31.33 -21.92
C LYS A 263 2.75 -30.31 -20.82
N GLN A 264 2.68 -29.01 -21.17
CA GLN A 264 2.68 -27.96 -20.15
C GLN A 264 1.80 -26.79 -20.53
N LEU A 265 1.21 -26.18 -19.50
CA LEU A 265 0.56 -24.89 -19.56
C LEU A 265 1.36 -23.88 -18.76
N VAL A 266 1.58 -22.70 -19.33
CA VAL A 266 2.32 -21.61 -18.67
C VAL A 266 1.39 -20.43 -18.48
N TYR A 267 1.24 -19.96 -17.25
CA TYR A 267 0.41 -18.81 -16.90
C TYR A 267 1.23 -17.72 -16.23
N SER A 268 0.87 -16.46 -16.50
CA SER A 268 1.25 -15.35 -15.63
C SER A 268 0.24 -15.30 -14.49
N TYR A 269 0.75 -15.35 -13.26
CA TYR A 269 -0.01 -15.10 -12.04
C TYR A 269 0.32 -13.71 -11.54
N SER A 270 -0.68 -12.83 -11.52
CA SER A 270 -0.54 -11.44 -11.13
C SER A 270 -1.42 -11.12 -9.93
N THR A 271 -0.84 -10.68 -8.81
CA THR A 271 -1.58 -10.21 -7.62
C THR A 271 -1.50 -8.69 -7.53
N LEU A 272 -2.64 -8.02 -7.37
CA LEU A 272 -2.68 -6.57 -7.17
C LEU A 272 -2.19 -6.19 -5.76
N ILE A 273 -1.32 -5.18 -5.70
CA ILE A 273 -1.08 -4.41 -4.49
C ILE A 273 -2.08 -3.28 -4.45
N GLU A 274 -3.13 -3.49 -3.66
CA GLU A 274 -4.27 -2.60 -3.57
C GLU A 274 -3.83 -1.20 -3.16
N GLY A 275 -4.32 -0.18 -3.88
CA GLY A 275 -4.03 1.23 -3.62
C GLY A 275 -2.74 1.76 -4.25
N ALA A 276 -1.81 0.87 -4.64
CA ALA A 276 -0.67 1.23 -5.47
C ALA A 276 -1.00 1.14 -6.97
N VAL A 277 -1.92 0.23 -7.34
CA VAL A 277 -2.19 -0.18 -8.73
C VAL A 277 -0.91 -0.71 -9.38
N VAL A 278 -0.28 -1.66 -8.68
CA VAL A 278 0.93 -2.35 -9.08
C VAL A 278 0.68 -3.85 -8.91
N PHE A 279 1.08 -4.65 -9.88
CA PHE A 279 0.98 -6.11 -9.82
C PHE A 279 2.31 -6.76 -9.43
N GLU A 280 2.24 -7.73 -8.52
CA GLU A 280 3.27 -8.73 -8.33
C GLU A 280 3.04 -9.87 -9.30
N LYS A 281 4.03 -10.18 -10.14
CA LYS A 281 3.91 -11.19 -11.18
C LYS A 281 4.87 -12.33 -10.92
N LYS A 282 4.38 -13.56 -11.08
CA LYS A 282 5.22 -14.77 -11.23
C LYS A 282 4.69 -15.61 -12.37
N THR A 283 5.56 -16.45 -12.91
CA THR A 283 5.17 -17.48 -13.88
C THR A 283 4.79 -18.73 -13.10
N LEU A 284 3.67 -19.35 -13.48
CA LEU A 284 3.28 -20.67 -13.01
C LEU A 284 3.37 -21.64 -14.19
N ILE A 285 3.87 -22.85 -13.94
CA ILE A 285 3.96 -23.92 -14.93
C ILE A 285 3.22 -25.13 -14.38
N ALA A 286 2.27 -25.63 -15.16
CA ALA A 286 1.53 -26.85 -14.87
C ALA A 286 1.90 -27.93 -15.87
N ASN A 287 2.18 -29.15 -15.39
CA ASN A 287 2.20 -30.30 -16.25
C ASN A 287 0.77 -30.74 -16.57
N VAL A 288 0.61 -31.25 -17.79
CA VAL A 288 -0.59 -31.92 -18.26
C VAL A 288 -0.22 -33.37 -18.50
N ASP A 289 -0.93 -34.28 -17.85
CA ASP A 289 -0.78 -35.72 -18.04
C ASP A 289 -2.11 -36.29 -18.53
N SER A 290 -2.07 -36.94 -19.69
CA SER A 290 -3.23 -37.52 -20.34
C SER A 290 -2.87 -38.90 -20.83
N ASN A 291 -3.63 -39.91 -20.38
CA ASN A 291 -3.48 -41.30 -20.78
C ASN A 291 -4.80 -41.80 -21.38
N LEU A 292 -4.86 -41.89 -22.71
CA LEU A 292 -6.05 -42.34 -23.42
C LEU A 292 -6.39 -43.82 -23.16
N ASP A 293 -5.40 -44.66 -22.87
CA ASP A 293 -5.60 -46.09 -22.60
C ASP A 293 -6.23 -46.29 -21.22
N GLU A 294 -5.80 -45.51 -20.23
CA GLU A 294 -6.32 -45.55 -18.85
C GLU A 294 -7.50 -44.60 -18.64
N GLN A 295 -7.81 -43.75 -19.63
CA GLN A 295 -8.84 -42.69 -19.57
C GLN A 295 -8.63 -41.74 -18.40
N THR A 296 -7.37 -41.36 -18.16
CA THR A 296 -7.01 -40.42 -17.09
C THR A 296 -6.49 -39.12 -17.68
N LEU A 297 -6.83 -38.03 -17.02
CA LEU A 297 -6.37 -36.68 -17.32
C LEU A 297 -6.06 -35.98 -16.01
N SER A 298 -4.92 -35.30 -15.92
CA SER A 298 -4.60 -34.43 -14.81
C SER A 298 -3.86 -33.18 -15.27
N ILE A 299 -4.11 -32.07 -14.57
CA ILE A 299 -3.41 -30.80 -14.76
C ILE A 299 -3.01 -30.31 -13.38
N ASP A 300 -1.72 -30.08 -13.12
CA ASP A 300 -1.25 -29.55 -11.82
C ASP A 300 -2.12 -28.40 -11.27
N PHE A 301 -2.27 -28.28 -9.95
CA PHE A 301 -3.12 -27.30 -9.21
C PHE A 301 -2.77 -25.81 -9.42
N ILE A 302 -2.68 -25.36 -10.67
CA ILE A 302 -2.18 -24.05 -11.05
C ILE A 302 -3.09 -22.91 -10.62
N PHE A 303 -4.41 -23.11 -10.68
CA PHE A 303 -5.40 -22.10 -10.31
C PHE A 303 -5.59 -21.91 -8.79
N TYR A 304 -4.83 -22.66 -7.99
CA TYR A 304 -4.64 -22.44 -6.56
C TYR A 304 -3.29 -21.76 -6.25
N GLY A 305 -2.60 -21.29 -7.30
CA GLY A 305 -1.33 -20.56 -7.19
C GLY A 305 -0.12 -21.46 -6.92
N TYR A 306 -0.30 -22.79 -6.98
CA TYR A 306 0.79 -23.75 -6.88
C TYR A 306 1.61 -23.79 -8.15
N ASP A 307 2.90 -24.00 -7.95
CA ASP A 307 3.87 -24.25 -9.00
C ASP A 307 4.88 -25.25 -8.47
N ARG A 308 4.82 -26.48 -9.00
CA ARG A 308 5.70 -27.58 -8.59
C ARG A 308 7.17 -27.25 -8.80
N TYR A 309 7.50 -26.36 -9.74
CA TYR A 309 8.88 -25.94 -10.03
C TYR A 309 9.43 -24.92 -9.03
N ASN A 310 8.57 -24.36 -8.18
CA ASN A 310 8.92 -23.40 -7.13
C ASN A 310 8.67 -23.96 -5.72
N LEU A 311 8.35 -25.26 -5.60
CA LEU A 311 8.26 -25.97 -4.33
C LEU A 311 9.58 -26.67 -3.99
N PRO A 312 9.82 -27.00 -2.71
CA PRO A 312 10.91 -27.90 -2.32
C PRO A 312 10.87 -29.21 -3.12
N GLU A 313 12.04 -29.78 -3.45
CA GLU A 313 12.13 -31.01 -4.26
C GLU A 313 11.38 -32.22 -3.65
N ASP A 314 11.15 -32.21 -2.34
CA ASP A 314 10.44 -33.24 -1.58
C ASP A 314 8.94 -32.95 -1.40
N ALA A 315 8.40 -31.89 -1.99
CA ALA A 315 6.98 -31.57 -1.92
C ALA A 315 6.16 -32.54 -2.78
N GLU A 316 5.47 -33.47 -2.12
CA GLU A 316 4.44 -34.29 -2.75
C GLU A 316 3.14 -33.47 -2.87
N LEU A 317 2.76 -33.14 -4.11
CA LEU A 317 1.42 -32.64 -4.41
C LEU A 317 0.60 -33.81 -4.96
N PRO A 318 -0.63 -34.03 -4.45
CA PRO A 318 -1.53 -34.98 -5.10
C PRO A 318 -1.76 -34.54 -6.56
N PRO A 319 -1.92 -35.47 -7.50
CA PRO A 319 -2.35 -35.13 -8.84
C PRO A 319 -3.76 -34.52 -8.77
N ASN A 320 -4.00 -33.52 -9.60
CA ASN A 320 -5.33 -32.92 -9.77
C ASN A 320 -5.96 -33.61 -10.97
N GLU A 321 -6.57 -34.77 -10.71
CA GLU A 321 -7.15 -35.65 -11.72
C GLU A 321 -8.58 -35.21 -12.06
N TYR A 322 -8.92 -35.29 -13.35
CA TYR A 322 -10.28 -35.08 -13.82
C TYR A 322 -11.16 -36.24 -13.35
N ASP A 323 -12.27 -35.94 -12.68
CA ASP A 323 -13.28 -36.92 -12.29
C ASP A 323 -14.67 -36.27 -12.18
N GLU A 324 -15.67 -37.03 -11.70
CA GLU A 324 -17.06 -36.55 -11.57
C GLU A 324 -17.25 -35.39 -10.58
N TYR A 325 -16.23 -35.03 -9.79
CA TYR A 325 -16.22 -33.95 -8.83
C TYR A 325 -15.17 -32.87 -9.14
N ASN A 326 -14.36 -33.05 -10.19
CA ASN A 326 -13.25 -32.16 -10.50
C ASN A 326 -13.07 -31.94 -11.99
N ASP A 327 -13.55 -30.80 -12.47
CA ASP A 327 -13.43 -30.42 -13.88
C ASP A 327 -12.09 -29.73 -14.23
N LEU A 328 -11.12 -29.71 -13.31
CA LEU A 328 -9.77 -29.12 -13.46
C LEU A 328 -9.69 -27.58 -13.54
N TYR A 329 -10.81 -26.89 -13.46
CA TYR A 329 -10.88 -25.43 -13.37
C TYR A 329 -11.59 -25.01 -12.08
N PRO A 330 -11.32 -23.80 -11.54
CA PRO A 330 -11.79 -23.40 -10.23
C PRO A 330 -13.26 -22.92 -10.27
N LEU A 331 -14.18 -23.79 -10.70
CA LEU A 331 -15.60 -23.61 -10.44
C LEU A 331 -15.89 -24.09 -9.02
N GLU A 332 -16.41 -23.20 -8.18
CA GLU A 332 -16.93 -23.58 -6.87
C GLU A 332 -18.44 -23.81 -6.96
N ASP A 333 -18.87 -25.03 -6.60
CA ASP A 333 -20.26 -25.45 -6.52
C ASP A 333 -21.08 -25.17 -7.81
N ASP A 334 -22.40 -25.34 -7.70
CA ASP A 334 -23.38 -24.98 -8.73
C ASP A 334 -23.66 -23.45 -8.75
N THR A 335 -22.72 -22.57 -8.37
CA THR A 335 -22.99 -21.10 -8.30
C THR A 335 -22.26 -20.33 -9.37
N TYR A 336 -22.64 -20.56 -10.63
CA TYR A 336 -22.08 -19.85 -11.78
C TYR A 336 -23.13 -19.42 -12.80
N ARG A 337 -22.71 -18.70 -13.83
CA ARG A 337 -23.53 -18.41 -15.00
C ARG A 337 -22.65 -18.20 -16.22
N VAL A 338 -23.14 -18.61 -17.37
CA VAL A 338 -22.53 -18.28 -18.67
C VAL A 338 -23.06 -16.93 -19.12
N VAL A 339 -22.17 -15.93 -19.21
CA VAL A 339 -22.56 -14.56 -19.57
C VAL A 339 -22.50 -14.29 -21.06
N GLY A 340 -21.78 -15.12 -21.83
CA GLY A 340 -21.71 -15.04 -23.28
C GLY A 340 -20.37 -15.49 -23.83
N GLU A 341 -20.03 -14.98 -25.01
CA GLU A 341 -18.75 -15.23 -25.68
C GLU A 341 -17.96 -13.93 -25.85
N GLU A 342 -16.65 -13.99 -25.66
CA GLU A 342 -15.71 -12.89 -25.87
C GLU A 342 -14.47 -13.38 -26.63
N ASN A 343 -13.99 -12.56 -27.57
CA ASN A 343 -12.68 -12.79 -28.16
C ASN A 343 -11.62 -12.07 -27.32
N ILE A 344 -10.67 -12.82 -26.78
CA ILE A 344 -9.56 -12.25 -26.01
C ILE A 344 -8.21 -12.64 -26.61
N THR A 345 -7.23 -11.76 -26.43
CA THR A 345 -5.84 -11.98 -26.85
C THR A 345 -4.97 -12.08 -25.60
N THR A 346 -4.23 -13.16 -25.51
CA THR A 346 -3.16 -13.37 -24.52
C THR A 346 -1.83 -13.57 -25.25
N PRO A 347 -0.69 -13.66 -24.54
CA PRO A 347 0.59 -13.98 -25.19
C PRO A 347 0.58 -15.34 -25.91
N ALA A 348 -0.27 -16.28 -25.51
CA ALA A 348 -0.41 -17.59 -26.17
C ALA A 348 -1.17 -17.54 -27.50
N GLY A 349 -1.96 -16.49 -27.76
CA GLY A 349 -2.77 -16.38 -28.96
C GLY A 349 -4.03 -15.54 -28.79
N SER A 350 -4.90 -15.58 -29.80
CA SER A 350 -6.25 -15.00 -29.73
C SER A 350 -7.28 -16.10 -29.80
N PHE A 351 -8.26 -16.05 -28.91
CA PHE A 351 -9.18 -17.15 -28.65
C PHE A 351 -10.61 -16.63 -28.60
N ASN A 352 -11.55 -17.36 -29.19
CA ASN A 352 -12.96 -17.18 -28.88
C ASN A 352 -13.27 -17.97 -27.60
N CYS A 353 -13.75 -17.28 -26.58
CA CYS A 353 -13.94 -17.85 -25.26
C CYS A 353 -15.38 -17.74 -24.81
N THR A 354 -15.90 -18.81 -24.21
CA THR A 354 -17.09 -18.74 -23.37
C THR A 354 -16.70 -18.10 -22.04
N VAL A 355 -17.47 -17.11 -21.62
CA VAL A 355 -17.22 -16.34 -20.40
C VAL A 355 -18.16 -16.81 -19.32
N VAL A 356 -17.57 -17.17 -18.18
CA VAL A 356 -18.29 -17.66 -17.02
C VAL A 356 -17.99 -16.74 -15.84
N GLU A 357 -19.05 -16.38 -15.11
CA GLU A 357 -18.97 -15.71 -13.82
C GLU A 357 -19.41 -16.69 -12.74
N ALA A 358 -18.64 -16.80 -11.67
CA ALA A 358 -18.92 -17.69 -10.55
C ALA A 358 -18.74 -16.95 -9.22
N ALA A 359 -19.55 -17.33 -8.23
CA ALA A 359 -19.35 -16.92 -6.85
C ALA A 359 -18.43 -17.96 -6.19
N GLY A 360 -17.23 -17.53 -5.79
CA GLY A 360 -16.31 -18.35 -5.02
C GLY A 360 -16.65 -18.35 -3.53
N SER A 361 -15.65 -18.71 -2.73
CA SER A 361 -15.79 -18.80 -1.28
C SER A 361 -15.95 -17.40 -0.67
N PHE A 362 -16.84 -17.28 0.32
CA PHE A 362 -17.17 -16.01 0.99
C PHE A 362 -17.70 -14.94 0.02
N ASP A 363 -16.95 -13.84 -0.16
CA ASP A 363 -17.29 -12.69 -1.01
C ASP A 363 -16.42 -12.66 -2.29
N GLU A 364 -15.71 -13.74 -2.62
CA GLU A 364 -14.89 -13.84 -3.83
C GLU A 364 -15.77 -13.96 -5.07
N ASN A 365 -15.53 -13.08 -6.04
CA ASN A 365 -16.07 -13.20 -7.37
C ASN A 365 -15.00 -13.76 -8.32
N ILE A 366 -15.40 -14.68 -9.19
CA ILE A 366 -14.51 -15.30 -10.18
C ILE A 366 -15.08 -15.08 -11.57
N LYS A 367 -14.24 -14.66 -12.52
CA LYS A 367 -14.57 -14.60 -13.94
C LYS A 367 -13.49 -15.32 -14.73
N PHE A 368 -13.87 -16.25 -15.60
CA PHE A 368 -12.92 -16.99 -16.43
C PHE A 368 -13.38 -17.11 -17.88
N TRP A 369 -12.38 -17.14 -18.77
CA TRP A 369 -12.53 -17.18 -20.22
C TRP A 369 -12.09 -18.57 -20.72
N MET A 370 -13.06 -19.47 -20.90
CA MET A 370 -12.85 -20.84 -21.37
C MET A 370 -12.67 -20.86 -22.89
N ILE A 371 -11.54 -21.35 -23.39
CA ILE A 371 -11.28 -21.40 -24.84
C ILE A 371 -12.21 -22.44 -25.49
N ASN A 372 -13.02 -22.02 -26.47
CA ASN A 372 -14.07 -22.86 -27.04
C ASN A 372 -13.52 -24.07 -27.82
N ASP A 373 -12.39 -23.93 -28.51
CA ASP A 373 -11.81 -24.98 -29.36
C ASP A 373 -10.64 -25.75 -28.71
N GLN A 374 -10.33 -25.41 -27.45
CA GLN A 374 -9.31 -26.04 -26.61
C GLN A 374 -9.86 -26.38 -25.21
N PRO A 375 -10.63 -27.49 -25.09
CA PRO A 375 -11.15 -27.93 -23.81
C PRO A 375 -10.08 -28.15 -22.75
N GLY A 376 -10.38 -27.75 -21.51
CA GLY A 376 -9.48 -27.82 -20.37
C GLY A 376 -8.42 -26.70 -20.29
N ILE A 377 -8.37 -25.79 -21.27
CA ILE A 377 -7.43 -24.67 -21.27
C ILE A 377 -8.18 -23.34 -21.12
N VAL A 378 -7.94 -22.65 -20.02
CA VAL A 378 -8.53 -21.34 -19.73
C VAL A 378 -7.59 -20.25 -20.25
N ALA A 379 -8.08 -19.28 -21.01
CA ALA A 379 -7.23 -18.19 -21.51
C ALA A 379 -6.91 -17.16 -20.41
N LYS A 380 -7.88 -16.86 -19.54
CA LYS A 380 -7.75 -15.88 -18.46
C LYS A 380 -8.67 -16.22 -17.29
N ILE A 381 -8.24 -15.92 -16.07
CA ILE A 381 -9.08 -15.92 -14.85
C ILE A 381 -8.83 -14.62 -14.09
N ILE A 382 -9.90 -13.99 -13.62
CA ILE A 382 -9.86 -12.94 -12.60
C ILE A 382 -10.54 -13.50 -11.35
N LYS A 383 -9.85 -13.44 -10.22
CA LYS A 383 -10.44 -13.63 -8.89
C LYS A 383 -10.39 -12.30 -8.16
N ASP A 384 -11.53 -11.78 -7.75
CA ASP A 384 -11.68 -10.46 -7.13
C ASP A 384 -12.51 -10.59 -5.85
N GLU A 385 -11.82 -10.43 -4.73
CA GLU A 385 -12.42 -10.27 -3.41
C GLU A 385 -12.06 -8.87 -2.91
N PRO A 386 -12.98 -7.90 -2.94
CA PRO A 386 -12.69 -6.57 -2.45
C PRO A 386 -12.67 -6.55 -0.92
N GLY A 387 -11.69 -5.89 -0.31
CA GLY A 387 -11.70 -5.67 1.14
C GLY A 387 -10.33 -5.59 1.78
N LYS A 388 -10.31 -5.51 3.11
CA LYS A 388 -9.07 -5.43 3.90
C LYS A 388 -8.25 -6.74 3.86
N PHE A 389 -8.96 -7.86 3.74
CA PHE A 389 -8.38 -9.20 3.64
C PHE A 389 -8.55 -9.81 2.24
N GLY A 390 -9.13 -9.06 1.32
CA GLY A 390 -9.40 -9.52 -0.02
C GLY A 390 -8.17 -9.42 -0.93
N HIS A 391 -8.34 -9.88 -2.16
CA HIS A 391 -7.31 -9.94 -3.19
C HIS A 391 -7.89 -9.65 -4.56
N TYR A 392 -7.00 -9.30 -5.48
CA TYR A 392 -7.31 -9.26 -6.90
C TYR A 392 -6.19 -10.01 -7.63
N ILE A 393 -6.55 -11.14 -8.23
CA ILE A 393 -5.62 -12.08 -8.84
C ILE A 393 -6.01 -12.25 -10.31
N ILE A 394 -5.02 -12.22 -11.19
CA ILE A 394 -5.18 -12.57 -12.61
C ILE A 394 -4.31 -13.77 -12.92
N TYR A 395 -4.91 -14.78 -13.54
CA TYR A 395 -4.21 -15.81 -14.31
C TYR A 395 -4.37 -15.48 -15.79
N GLU A 396 -3.28 -15.41 -16.54
CA GLU A 396 -3.31 -15.16 -17.98
C GLU A 396 -2.41 -16.14 -18.72
N LEU A 397 -2.97 -16.88 -19.68
CA LEU A 397 -2.27 -17.91 -20.43
C LEU A 397 -1.15 -17.31 -21.29
N GLN A 398 0.08 -17.77 -21.06
CA GLN A 398 1.27 -17.29 -21.74
C GLN A 398 1.71 -18.23 -22.86
N GLU A 399 1.72 -19.54 -22.61
CA GLU A 399 2.20 -20.55 -23.57
C GLU A 399 1.46 -21.88 -23.36
N ILE A 400 1.28 -22.64 -24.44
CA ILE A 400 0.83 -24.04 -24.47
C ILE A 400 1.97 -24.83 -25.12
N LYS A 401 2.50 -25.85 -24.43
CA LYS A 401 3.69 -26.61 -24.86
C LYS A 401 3.41 -28.07 -25.08
#